data_AF-A0A1W9MAT8-F1
#
_entry.id   AF-A0A1W9MAT8-F1
#
_cell.length_a   1.000
_cell.length_b   1.000
_cell.length_c   1.000
_cell.angle_alpha   90.00
_cell.angle_beta   90.00
_cell.angle_gamma   90.00
#
_symmetry.space_group_name_H-M   'P 1'
#
loop_
_entity.id
_entity.type
_entity.pdbx_description
1 polymer ?
#
loop_
_entity_poly.entity_id
_entity_poly.type
_entity_poly.pdbx_seq_one_letter_code
_entity_poly.pdbx_strand_id
1 'polypeptide(L)'
;DPDRIEFRAWLRFGSRLHPVINTQGWISPGLKIRFEIVDNELIIFRPDGRKFLTPLETELLAEAKVRHAETKAGLERERAEKAEKLAEAERKKARKLAEKLRSLGIDPETV
;
A
#
# COMPACT_ATOMS: atom_id res chain seq x y z
N ASP A 1 8.97 -32.96 -6.06
CA ASP A 1 7.77 -33.81 -5.97
C ASP A 1 6.85 -33.16 -4.95
N PRO A 2 5.68 -32.64 -5.34
CA PRO A 2 4.78 -31.94 -4.41
C PRO A 2 4.25 -32.86 -3.31
N ASP A 3 4.09 -34.17 -3.58
CA ASP A 3 3.61 -35.15 -2.60
C ASP A 3 4.68 -35.47 -1.54
N ARG A 4 5.95 -35.19 -1.87
CA ARG A 4 7.11 -35.37 -0.97
C ARG A 4 7.72 -34.07 -0.49
N ILE A 5 7.18 -32.93 -0.94
CA ILE A 5 7.71 -31.58 -0.71
C ILE A 5 9.22 -31.54 -0.97
N GLU A 6 9.63 -32.08 -2.12
CA GLU A 6 11.03 -32.08 -2.52
C GLU A 6 11.31 -30.99 -3.56
N PHE A 7 12.23 -30.09 -3.23
CA PHE A 7 12.79 -29.11 -4.15
C PHE A 7 14.21 -29.51 -4.58
N ARG A 8 14.37 -29.72 -5.89
CA ARG A 8 15.66 -30.03 -6.52
C ARG A 8 15.97 -28.97 -7.56
N ALA A 9 17.23 -28.57 -7.64
CA ALA A 9 17.69 -27.54 -8.57
C ALA A 9 18.86 -28.06 -9.42
N TRP A 10 18.97 -27.53 -10.64
CA TRP A 10 20.06 -27.83 -11.56
C TRP A 10 20.60 -26.55 -12.17
N LEU A 11 21.92 -26.50 -12.35
CA LEU A 11 22.62 -25.43 -13.07
C LEU A 11 23.14 -25.96 -14.41
N ARG A 12 22.93 -25.17 -15.46
CA ARG A 12 23.45 -25.48 -16.79
C ARG A 12 24.89 -25.00 -16.90
N PHE A 13 25.79 -25.91 -17.23
CA PHE A 13 27.17 -25.62 -17.61
C PHE A 13 27.44 -26.24 -18.98
N GLY A 14 27.53 -25.39 -20.01
CA GLY A 14 27.58 -25.84 -21.41
C GLY A 14 26.33 -26.65 -21.78
N SER A 15 26.54 -27.88 -22.25
CA SER A 15 25.48 -28.83 -22.62
C SER A 15 24.99 -29.72 -21.46
N ARG A 16 25.56 -29.59 -20.25
CA ARG A 16 25.25 -30.47 -19.10
C ARG A 16 24.50 -29.74 -17.99
N LEU A 17 23.65 -30.49 -17.29
CA LEU A 17 22.97 -30.04 -16.07
C LEU A 17 23.69 -30.64 -14.85
N HIS A 18 24.08 -29.78 -13.92
CA HIS A 18 24.71 -30.18 -12.65
C HIS A 18 23.72 -29.96 -11.51
N PRO A 19 23.45 -30.99 -10.67
CA PRO A 19 22.54 -30.84 -9.55
C PRO A 19 23.12 -29.92 -8.47
N VAL A 20 22.26 -29.15 -7.83
CA VAL A 20 22.60 -28.36 -6.64
C VAL A 20 22.41 -29.26 -5.42
N ILE A 21 23.49 -29.47 -4.66
CA ILE A 21 23.52 -30.43 -3.54
C ILE A 21 22.66 -29.94 -2.35
N ASN A 22 22.75 -28.65 -2.01
CA ASN A 22 21.92 -28.05 -0.95
C ASN A 22 21.01 -26.99 -1.57
N THR A 23 19.71 -27.28 -1.55
CA THR A 23 18.69 -26.38 -2.09
C THR A 23 17.99 -25.53 -1.04
N GLN A 24 18.26 -25.75 0.26
CA GLN A 24 17.69 -24.95 1.34
C GLN A 24 18.29 -23.54 1.30
N GLY A 25 17.42 -22.53 1.13
CA GLY A 25 17.85 -21.14 1.01
C GLY A 25 18.56 -20.84 -0.32
N TRP A 26 18.47 -21.73 -1.30
CA TRP A 26 19.19 -21.57 -2.56
C TRP A 26 18.62 -20.41 -3.39
N ILE A 27 19.50 -19.55 -3.87
CA ILE A 27 19.16 -18.43 -4.75
C ILE A 27 19.50 -18.79 -6.19
N SER A 28 18.49 -18.76 -7.07
CA SER A 28 18.69 -19.00 -8.50
C SER A 28 19.60 -17.91 -9.11
N PRO A 29 20.73 -18.25 -9.75
CA PRO A 29 21.63 -17.24 -10.32
C PRO A 29 21.00 -16.40 -11.44
N GLY A 30 20.06 -16.97 -12.20
CA GLY A 30 19.38 -16.28 -13.30
C GLY A 30 18.18 -15.45 -12.85
N LEU A 31 17.40 -15.97 -11.90
CA LEU A 31 16.15 -15.32 -11.44
C LEU A 31 16.36 -14.42 -10.22
N LYS A 32 17.44 -14.63 -9.46
CA LYS A 32 17.72 -13.96 -8.18
C LYS A 32 16.63 -14.15 -7.11
N ILE A 33 15.81 -15.19 -7.24
CA ILE A 33 14.81 -15.60 -6.26
C ILE A 33 15.35 -16.73 -5.39
N ARG A 34 14.89 -16.79 -4.14
CA ARG A 34 15.32 -17.77 -3.13
C ARG A 34 14.25 -18.83 -2.93
N PHE A 35 14.65 -20.07 -2.74
CA PHE A 35 13.77 -21.22 -2.46
C PHE A 35 14.10 -21.80 -1.09
N GLU A 36 13.09 -22.05 -0.27
CA GLU A 36 13.22 -22.65 1.06
C GLU A 36 12.06 -23.61 1.29
N ILE A 37 12.34 -24.74 1.94
CA ILE A 37 11.29 -25.58 2.51
C ILE A 37 11.20 -25.24 3.99
N VAL A 38 10.01 -24.84 4.44
CA VAL A 38 9.71 -24.52 5.85
C VAL A 38 8.39 -25.20 6.19
N ASP A 39 8.33 -25.90 7.32
CA ASP A 39 7.12 -26.60 7.77
C ASP A 39 6.42 -27.42 6.69
N ASN A 40 7.21 -28.17 5.91
CA ASN A 40 6.71 -29.01 4.82
C ASN A 40 6.01 -28.21 3.69
N GLU A 41 6.38 -26.96 3.48
CA GLU A 41 5.91 -26.11 2.38
C GLU A 41 7.09 -25.46 1.63
N LEU A 42 7.00 -25.41 0.29
CA LEU A 42 7.97 -24.68 -0.53
C LEU A 42 7.63 -23.18 -0.54
N ILE A 43 8.47 -22.40 0.14
CA ILE A 43 8.39 -20.94 0.16
C ILE A 43 9.38 -20.38 -0.85
N ILE A 44 8.88 -19.50 -1.72
CA ILE A 44 9.70 -18.79 -2.70
C ILE A 44 9.78 -17.32 -2.27
N PHE A 45 10.98 -16.76 -2.24
CA PHE A 45 11.21 -15.35 -1.99
C PHE A 45 11.67 -14.64 -3.26
N ARG A 46 11.09 -13.47 -3.49
CA ARG A 46 11.46 -12.50 -4.52
C ARG A 46 12.88 -11.95 -4.28
N PRO A 47 13.47 -11.27 -5.27
CA PRO A 47 14.80 -10.67 -5.12
C PRO A 47 14.88 -9.59 -4.01
N ASP A 48 13.73 -9.00 -3.64
CA ASP A 48 13.61 -8.04 -2.54
C ASP A 48 13.48 -8.71 -1.15
N GLY A 49 13.55 -10.04 -1.09
CA GLY A 49 13.43 -10.82 0.14
C GLY A 49 12.00 -11.06 0.63
N ARG A 50 10.98 -10.56 -0.08
CA ARG A 50 9.56 -10.83 0.27
C ARG A 50 9.12 -12.17 -0.28
N LYS A 51 8.20 -12.85 0.42
CA LYS A 51 7.59 -14.08 -0.10
C LYS A 51 6.79 -13.78 -1.38
N PHE A 52 6.81 -14.72 -2.31
CA PHE A 52 5.79 -14.77 -3.34
C PHE A 52 4.45 -15.07 -2.67
N LEU A 53 3.46 -14.27 -3.00
CA LEU A 53 2.10 -14.47 -2.52
C LEU A 53 1.39 -15.46 -3.43
N THR A 54 0.54 -16.28 -2.84
CA THR A 54 -0.45 -17.05 -3.57
C THR A 54 -1.44 -16.10 -4.29
N PRO A 55 -2.17 -16.58 -5.31
CA PRO A 55 -3.20 -15.77 -5.96
C PRO A 55 -4.22 -15.21 -4.95
N LEU A 56 -4.65 -16.03 -3.99
CA LEU A 56 -5.58 -15.63 -2.95
C LEU A 56 -5.00 -14.53 -2.04
N GLU A 57 -3.78 -14.69 -1.55
CA GLU A 57 -3.13 -13.66 -0.73
C GLU A 57 -2.92 -12.34 -1.51
N THR A 58 -2.64 -12.45 -2.81
CA THR A 58 -2.48 -11.28 -3.69
C THR A 58 -3.79 -10.51 -3.81
N GLU A 59 -4.89 -11.22 -4.02
CA GLU A 59 -6.24 -10.65 -4.10
C GLU A 59 -6.65 -10.01 -2.77
N LEU A 60 -6.48 -10.70 -1.65
CA LEU A 60 -6.75 -10.16 -0.30
C LEU A 60 -5.96 -8.88 -0.02
N LEU A 61 -4.68 -8.85 -0.39
CA LEU A 61 -3.84 -7.65 -0.24
C LEU A 61 -4.33 -6.50 -1.13
N ALA A 62 -4.76 -6.79 -2.36
CA ALA A 62 -5.29 -5.79 -3.27
C ALA A 62 -6.59 -5.18 -2.72
N GLU A 63 -7.53 -6.00 -2.27
CA GLU A 63 -8.77 -5.53 -1.66
C GLU A 63 -8.51 -4.70 -0.40
N ALA A 64 -7.59 -5.14 0.47
CA ALA A 64 -7.24 -4.39 1.67
C ALA A 64 -6.69 -3.00 1.35
N LYS A 65 -5.87 -2.88 0.29
CA LYS A 65 -5.36 -1.59 -0.19
C LYS A 65 -6.47 -0.70 -0.73
N VAL A 66 -7.42 -1.26 -1.50
CA VAL A 66 -8.57 -0.51 -2.02
C VAL A 66 -9.42 0.01 -0.87
N ARG A 67 -9.84 -0.86 0.06
CA ARG A 67 -10.62 -0.47 1.25
C ARG A 67 -9.93 0.61 2.08
N HIS A 68 -8.62 0.48 2.28
CA HIS A 68 -7.84 1.48 3.01
C HIS A 68 -7.80 2.83 2.28
N ALA A 69 -7.58 2.82 0.97
CA ALA A 69 -7.57 4.03 0.16
C ALA A 69 -8.95 4.74 0.15
N GLU A 70 -10.04 3.97 0.03
CA GLU A 70 -11.41 4.48 0.09
C GLU A 70 -11.73 5.09 1.46
N THR A 71 -11.35 4.40 2.53
CA THR A 71 -11.55 4.90 3.90
C THR A 71 -10.80 6.22 4.11
N LYS A 72 -9.55 6.29 3.65
CA LYS A 72 -8.74 7.51 3.75
C LYS A 72 -9.33 8.66 2.94
N ALA A 73 -9.74 8.38 1.69
CA ALA A 73 -10.37 9.38 0.83
C ALA A 73 -11.71 9.89 1.41
N GLY A 74 -12.51 8.99 2.00
CA GLY A 74 -13.76 9.36 2.68
C GLY A 74 -13.52 10.29 3.86
N LEU A 75 -12.53 9.97 4.70
CA LEU A 75 -12.16 10.81 5.84
C LEU A 75 -11.62 12.18 5.41
N GLU A 76 -10.80 12.23 4.37
CA GLU A 76 -10.29 13.49 3.82
C GLU A 76 -11.41 14.38 3.26
N ARG A 77 -12.39 13.78 2.56
CA ARG A 77 -13.58 14.51 2.09
C ARG A 77 -14.40 15.08 3.25
N GLU A 78 -14.68 14.27 4.27
CA GLU A 78 -15.46 14.74 5.43
C GLU A 78 -14.75 15.90 6.15
N ARG A 79 -13.43 15.83 6.27
CA ARG A 79 -12.62 16.92 6.85
C ARG A 79 -12.67 18.18 5.99
N ALA A 80 -12.54 18.05 4.67
CA ALA A 80 -12.63 19.17 3.75
C ALA A 80 -14.01 19.84 3.81
N GLU A 81 -15.10 19.06 3.79
CA GLU A 81 -16.46 19.58 3.91
C GLU A 81 -16.71 20.30 5.24
N LYS A 82 -16.19 19.76 6.36
CA LYS A 82 -16.29 20.43 7.66
C LYS A 82 -15.52 21.76 7.67
N ALA A 83 -14.31 21.78 7.11
CA ALA A 83 -13.51 23.00 7.02
C ALA A 83 -14.20 24.06 6.15
N GLU A 84 -14.79 23.65 5.02
CA GLU A 84 -15.54 24.54 4.14
C GLU A 84 -16.78 25.13 4.83
N LYS A 85 -17.56 24.29 5.53
CA LYS A 85 -18.72 24.75 6.31
C LYS A 85 -18.34 25.76 7.39
N LEU A 86 -17.23 25.52 8.10
CA LEU A 86 -16.72 26.45 9.10
C LEU A 86 -16.28 27.78 8.46
N ALA A 87 -15.54 27.72 7.35
CA ALA A 87 -15.11 28.91 6.63
C ALA A 87 -16.30 29.74 6.10
N GLU A 88 -17.33 29.06 5.58
CA GLU A 88 -18.55 29.73 5.11
C GLU A 88 -19.32 30.38 6.27
N ALA A 89 -19.41 29.71 7.42
CA ALA A 89 -20.05 30.26 8.62
C ALA A 89 -19.31 31.50 9.13
N GLU A 90 -17.98 31.46 9.20
CA GLU A 90 -17.16 32.61 9.59
C GLU A 90 -17.29 33.76 8.60
N ARG A 91 -17.29 33.51 7.29
CA ARG A 91 -17.55 34.52 6.26
C ARG A 91 -18.93 35.16 6.40
N LYS A 92 -19.97 34.36 6.68
CA LYS A 92 -21.34 34.86 6.92
C LYS A 92 -21.39 35.75 8.17
N LYS A 93 -20.73 35.35 9.26
CA LYS A 93 -20.66 36.16 10.49
C LYS A 93 -19.93 37.47 10.25
N ALA A 94 -18.75 37.42 9.63
CA ALA A 94 -17.95 38.60 9.30
C ALA A 94 -18.74 39.58 8.42
N ARG A 95 -19.45 39.08 7.40
CA ARG A 95 -20.31 39.91 6.54
C ARG A 95 -21.43 40.60 7.33
N LYS A 96 -22.14 39.88 8.19
CA LYS A 96 -23.20 40.47 9.03
C LYS A 96 -22.66 41.53 9.99
N LEU A 97 -21.48 41.29 10.57
CA LEU A 97 -20.83 42.25 11.46
C LEU A 97 -20.43 43.51 10.69
N ALA A 98 -19.82 43.36 9.51
CA ALA A 98 -19.46 44.48 8.63
C ALA A 98 -20.70 45.29 8.20
N GLU A 99 -21.80 44.63 7.83
CA GLU A 99 -23.07 45.30 7.53
C GLU A 99 -23.61 46.08 8.74
N LYS A 100 -23.51 45.52 9.95
CA LYS A 100 -23.91 46.22 11.18
C LYS A 100 -23.04 47.43 11.50
N LEU A 101 -21.72 47.32 11.34
CA LEU A 101 -20.78 48.44 11.52
C LEU A 101 -21.07 49.58 10.55
N ARG A 102 -21.30 49.26 9.27
CA ARG A 102 -21.72 50.24 8.26
C ARG A 102 -23.03 50.93 8.63
N SER A 103 -24.01 50.20 9.18
CA SER A 103 -25.28 50.79 9.63
C SER A 103 -25.11 51.77 10.80
N LEU A 104 -24.01 51.66 11.55
CA LEU A 104 -23.63 52.57 12.63
C LEU A 104 -22.71 53.71 12.16
N GLY A 105 -22.43 53.81 10.85
CA GLY A 105 -21.60 54.85 10.27
C GLY A 105 -20.08 54.63 10.39
N ILE A 106 -19.65 53.42 10.77
CA ILE A 106 -18.23 53.04 10.89
C ILE A 106 -17.86 52.22 9.65
N ASP A 107 -16.80 52.61 8.93
CA ASP A 107 -16.33 51.86 7.75
C ASP A 107 -15.43 50.68 8.18
N PRO A 108 -15.90 49.42 8.03
CA PRO A 108 -15.19 48.24 8.53
C PRO A 108 -13.85 47.94 7.85
N GLU A 109 -13.49 48.63 6.76
CA GLU A 109 -12.19 48.48 6.06
C GLU A 109 -11.10 49.44 6.58
N THR A 110 -11.44 50.35 7.51
CA THR A 110 -10.52 51.38 8.05
C THR A 110 -10.13 51.19 9.52
N VAL A 111 -10.55 50.10 10.16
CA VAL A 111 -10.22 49.74 11.55
C VAL A 111 -9.23 48.57 11.58
#